data_AF-A0A0A0LLR4-F1
#
_entry.id   AF-A0A0A0LLR4-F1
#
_cell.length_a   1.000
_cell.length_b   1.000
_cell.length_c   1.000
_cell.angle_alpha   90.00
_cell.angle_beta   90.00
_cell.angle_gamma   90.00
#
_symmetry.space_group_name_H-M   'P 1'
#
loop_
_entity.id
_entity.type
_entity.pdbx_description
1 polymer ?
#
loop_
_entity_poly.entity_id
_entity_poly.type
_entity_poly.pdbx_seq_one_letter_code
_entity_poly.pdbx_strand_id
1 'polypeptide(L)'
;MASERKIERKPKILCLHGFRTSGAILRKQVQRWPTSILHQFHLHFIDGPFPSKGRSDVEGIYDPPYFEWFGTSEDPTSCENLESSLEFIESYMAEHGPFDGLLGFSQGAVLSAALALLQARGVALTKVPKIKFVIVISGSKLQSSSLAARIAYSTSIACPSLHFLSNFPASSSFSFYIFSV
;
A
#
# COMPACT_ATOMS: atom_id res chain seq x y z
N MET A 1 17.17 -17.59 36.71
CA MET A 1 16.92 -17.93 35.29
C MET A 1 16.81 -16.63 34.52
N ALA A 2 17.75 -16.35 33.62
CA ALA A 2 17.71 -15.14 32.81
C ALA A 2 16.62 -15.32 31.74
N SER A 3 15.65 -14.42 31.70
CA SER A 3 14.70 -14.32 30.59
C SER A 3 15.49 -14.07 29.31
N GLU A 4 15.43 -15.02 28.38
CA GLU A 4 15.90 -14.81 27.00
C GLU A 4 15.12 -13.62 26.43
N ARG A 5 15.79 -12.48 26.31
CA ARG A 5 15.26 -11.35 25.55
C ARG A 5 15.18 -11.80 24.09
N LYS A 6 13.98 -12.21 23.67
CA LYS A 6 13.65 -12.44 22.27
C LYS A 6 14.01 -11.17 21.52
N ILE A 7 15.06 -11.21 20.70
CA ILE A 7 15.43 -10.06 19.86
C ILE A 7 14.26 -9.87 18.90
N GLU A 8 13.43 -8.86 19.16
CA GLU A 8 12.31 -8.55 18.28
C GLU A 8 12.88 -8.12 16.93
N ARG A 9 12.61 -8.94 15.90
CA ARG A 9 13.00 -8.60 14.53
C ARG A 9 12.26 -7.33 14.10
N LYS A 10 12.95 -6.46 13.37
CA LYS A 10 12.32 -5.27 12.77
C LYS A 10 11.14 -5.69 11.89
N PRO A 11 9.96 -5.06 12.01
CA PRO A 11 8.82 -5.37 11.16
C PRO A 11 9.17 -5.17 9.68
N LYS A 12 8.78 -6.13 8.84
CA LYS A 12 8.98 -6.07 7.39
C LYS A 12 7.73 -5.52 6.73
N ILE A 13 7.86 -4.46 5.94
CA ILE A 13 6.75 -3.76 5.32
C ILE A 13 6.89 -3.85 3.80
N LEU A 14 5.82 -4.29 3.12
CA LEU A 14 5.73 -4.20 1.66
C LEU A 14 5.22 -2.80 1.28
N CYS A 15 5.95 -2.11 0.41
CA CYS A 15 5.69 -0.73 0.03
C CYS A 15 5.17 -0.64 -1.41
N LEU A 16 3.96 -0.10 -1.57
CA LEU A 16 3.20 -0.02 -2.83
C LEU A 16 3.15 1.43 -3.33
N HIS A 17 3.72 1.68 -4.52
CA HIS A 17 3.82 3.01 -5.11
C HIS A 17 2.48 3.56 -5.63
N GLY A 18 2.44 4.85 -5.97
CA GLY A 18 1.26 5.51 -6.53
C GLY A 18 1.07 5.27 -8.03
N PHE A 19 -0.06 5.71 -8.57
CA PHE A 19 -0.39 5.58 -9.98
C PHE A 19 0.72 6.17 -10.86
N ARG A 20 1.16 5.42 -11.88
CA ARG A 20 2.20 5.83 -12.83
C ARG A 20 3.50 6.27 -12.17
N THR A 21 3.92 5.57 -11.13
CA THR A 21 5.24 5.74 -10.49
C THR A 21 5.92 4.39 -10.35
N SER A 22 6.93 4.26 -9.50
CA SER A 22 7.64 2.99 -9.28
C SER A 22 8.01 2.83 -7.81
N GLY A 23 8.33 1.61 -7.41
CA GLY A 23 8.88 1.30 -6.09
C GLY A 23 10.18 2.08 -5.83
N ALA A 24 11.00 2.31 -6.85
CA ALA A 24 12.20 3.14 -6.74
C ALA A 24 11.88 4.61 -6.43
N ILE A 25 10.82 5.16 -7.02
CA ILE A 25 10.36 6.53 -6.75
C ILE A 25 9.78 6.63 -5.33
N LEU A 26 8.93 5.68 -4.93
CA LEU A 26 8.41 5.64 -3.56
C LEU A 26 9.54 5.51 -2.52
N ARG A 27 10.58 4.73 -2.82
CA ARG A 27 11.78 4.63 -1.97
C ARG A 27 12.44 5.99 -1.78
N LYS A 28 12.67 6.75 -2.86
CA LYS A 28 13.24 8.10 -2.79
C LYS A 28 12.37 9.06 -1.95
N GLN A 29 11.04 8.96 -2.09
CA GLN A 29 10.09 9.76 -1.31
C GLN A 29 10.15 9.41 0.19
N VAL A 30 10.11 8.13 0.54
CA VAL A 30 10.14 7.64 1.93
C VAL A 30 11.50 7.87 2.59
N GLN A 31 12.60 7.86 1.84
CA GLN A 31 13.95 8.16 2.35
C GLN A 31 14.09 9.58 2.94
N ARG A 32 13.12 10.47 2.70
CA ARG A 32 13.07 11.81 3.31
C ARG A 32 12.62 11.77 4.78
N TRP A 33 12.11 10.65 5.27
CA TRP A 33 11.72 10.49 6.67
C TRP A 33 12.94 10.47 7.60
N PRO A 34 12.76 10.84 8.89
CA PRO A 34 13.85 10.76 9.86
C PRO A 34 14.45 9.35 9.92
N THR A 35 15.78 9.28 10.00
CA THR A 35 16.50 8.00 10.11
C THR A 35 16.07 7.17 11.32
N SER A 36 15.66 7.82 12.40
CA SER A 36 15.08 7.18 13.59
C SER A 36 13.79 6.41 13.29
N ILE A 37 13.01 6.81 12.28
CA ILE A 37 11.83 6.07 11.81
C ILE A 37 12.25 4.98 10.83
N LEU A 38 13.08 5.31 9.84
CA LEU A 38 13.52 4.35 8.82
C LEU A 38 14.21 3.12 9.42
N HIS A 39 15.02 3.32 10.46
CA HIS A 39 15.72 2.22 11.15
C HIS A 39 14.80 1.29 11.94
N GLN A 40 13.53 1.62 12.16
CA GLN A 40 12.58 0.75 12.86
C GLN A 40 12.02 -0.36 11.95
N PHE A 41 12.09 -0.21 10.63
CA PHE A 41 11.42 -1.09 9.68
C PHE A 41 12.37 -1.67 8.63
N HIS A 42 12.01 -2.83 8.08
CA HIS A 42 12.56 -3.34 6.83
C HIS A 42 11.57 -3.04 5.70
N LEU A 43 11.82 -1.97 4.95
CA LEU A 43 10.96 -1.50 3.86
C LEU A 43 11.31 -2.18 2.54
N HIS A 44 10.34 -2.84 1.92
CA HIS A 44 10.50 -3.54 0.65
C HIS A 44 9.62 -2.88 -0.42
N PHE A 45 10.26 -2.14 -1.32
CA PHE A 45 9.57 -1.42 -2.40
C PHE A 45 9.52 -2.29 -3.65
N ILE A 46 8.34 -2.44 -4.23
CA ILE A 46 8.11 -3.24 -5.44
C ILE A 46 7.40 -2.40 -6.50
N ASP A 47 7.55 -2.80 -7.76
CA ASP A 47 6.84 -2.24 -8.88
C ASP A 47 5.52 -2.97 -9.11
N GLY A 48 4.50 -2.23 -9.57
CA GLY A 48 3.24 -2.78 -10.02
C GLY A 48 3.42 -3.62 -11.29
N PRO A 49 2.55 -4.60 -11.54
CA PRO A 49 2.73 -5.55 -12.64
C PRO A 49 2.43 -4.94 -14.03
N PHE A 50 1.83 -3.76 -14.10
CA PHE A 50 1.43 -3.14 -15.36
C PHE A 50 2.31 -1.93 -15.68
N PRO A 51 3.06 -1.94 -16.80
CA PRO A 51 3.71 -0.73 -17.29
C PRO A 51 2.68 0.37 -17.55
N SER A 52 3.04 1.61 -17.21
CA SER A 52 2.14 2.73 -17.43
C SER A 52 1.91 2.96 -18.93
N LYS A 53 0.64 3.16 -19.30
CA LYS A 53 0.22 3.41 -20.68
C LYS A 53 0.14 4.90 -21.04
N GLY A 54 0.34 5.79 -20.06
CA GLY A 54 0.16 7.22 -20.26
C GLY A 54 1.16 8.04 -19.49
N ARG A 55 0.97 9.36 -19.56
CA ARG A 55 1.85 10.32 -18.91
C ARG A 55 1.84 10.18 -17.39
N SER A 56 2.99 10.30 -16.77
CA SER A 56 3.12 10.40 -15.32
C SER A 56 3.25 11.85 -14.87
N ASP A 57 2.56 12.21 -13.77
CA ASP A 57 2.66 13.52 -13.13
C ASP A 57 4.05 13.81 -12.55
N VAL A 58 4.90 12.79 -12.46
CA VAL A 58 6.27 12.93 -11.95
C VAL A 58 7.34 13.02 -13.03
N GLU A 59 6.94 13.04 -14.30
CA GLU A 59 7.87 13.26 -15.41
C GLU A 59 8.63 14.58 -15.27
N GLY A 60 9.93 14.54 -15.57
CA GLY A 60 10.84 15.68 -15.39
C GLY A 60 11.33 15.87 -13.96
N ILE A 61 10.76 15.15 -12.98
CA ILE A 61 11.25 15.09 -11.59
C ILE A 61 11.91 13.74 -11.33
N TYR A 62 11.28 12.65 -11.78
CA TYR A 62 11.83 11.30 -11.73
C TYR A 62 11.85 10.70 -13.13
N ASP A 63 12.80 9.81 -13.37
CA ASP A 63 12.94 9.09 -14.63
C ASP A 63 12.05 7.82 -14.64
N PRO A 64 11.57 7.38 -15.82
CA PRO A 64 10.90 6.09 -16.00
C PRO A 64 11.83 4.90 -15.69
N PRO A 65 11.30 3.65 -15.55
CA PRO A 65 9.95 3.20 -15.87
C PRO A 65 8.89 3.56 -14.81
N TYR A 66 7.65 3.64 -15.28
CA TYR A 66 6.45 3.85 -14.45
C TYR A 66 5.51 2.67 -14.58
N PHE A 67 4.79 2.39 -13.50
CA PHE A 67 3.90 1.25 -13.36
C PHE A 67 2.57 1.66 -12.73
N GLU A 68 1.60 0.79 -12.87
CA GLU A 68 0.25 0.90 -12.35
C GLU A 68 -0.12 -0.41 -11.64
N TRP A 69 -0.90 -0.31 -10.57
CA TRP A 69 -1.49 -1.49 -9.92
C TRP A 69 -2.78 -1.92 -10.58
N PHE A 70 -3.55 -0.97 -11.09
CA PHE A 70 -4.75 -1.24 -11.86
C PHE A 70 -4.97 -0.07 -12.80
N GLY A 71 -5.54 -0.38 -13.97
CA GLY A 71 -5.87 0.63 -14.96
C GLY A 71 -7.09 1.44 -14.52
N THR A 72 -7.12 2.69 -14.94
CA THR A 72 -8.30 3.56 -14.90
C THR A 72 -8.81 3.73 -16.33
N SER A 73 -10.07 3.37 -16.57
CA SER A 73 -10.76 3.67 -17.83
C SER A 73 -11.51 5.02 -17.73
N GLU A 74 -12.29 5.38 -18.75
CA GLU A 74 -13.16 6.56 -18.70
C GLU A 74 -14.19 6.49 -17.55
N ASP A 75 -14.50 5.28 -17.06
CA ASP A 75 -15.26 5.10 -15.83
C ASP A 75 -14.33 5.23 -14.61
N PRO A 76 -14.51 6.25 -13.75
CA PRO A 76 -13.68 6.46 -12.56
C PRO A 76 -13.84 5.35 -11.51
N THR A 77 -14.83 4.48 -11.66
CA THR A 77 -15.04 3.30 -10.80
C THR A 77 -14.45 2.01 -11.38
N SER A 78 -13.84 2.08 -12.57
CA SER A 78 -13.14 0.92 -13.12
C SER A 78 -11.77 0.78 -12.45
N CYS A 79 -11.46 -0.44 -12.05
CA CYS A 79 -10.14 -0.84 -11.56
C CYS A 79 -9.70 -2.02 -12.42
N GLU A 80 -9.31 -1.74 -13.66
CA GLU A 80 -8.91 -2.77 -14.61
C GLU A 80 -7.72 -3.56 -14.07
N ASN A 81 -7.78 -4.88 -14.15
CA ASN A 81 -6.74 -5.80 -13.67
C ASN A 81 -6.50 -5.78 -12.15
N LEU A 82 -7.46 -5.28 -11.35
CA LEU A 82 -7.35 -5.29 -9.88
C LEU A 82 -7.09 -6.70 -9.34
N GLU A 83 -7.84 -7.71 -9.81
CA GLU A 83 -7.69 -9.11 -9.37
C GLU A 83 -6.28 -9.64 -9.64
N SER A 84 -5.76 -9.43 -10.85
CA SER A 84 -4.40 -9.81 -11.22
C SER A 84 -3.34 -9.15 -10.34
N SER A 85 -3.56 -7.91 -9.90
CA SER A 85 -2.67 -7.25 -8.93
C SER A 85 -2.77 -7.82 -7.52
N LEU A 86 -3.96 -8.20 -7.07
CA LEU A 86 -4.12 -8.88 -5.78
C LEU A 86 -3.39 -10.23 -5.78
N GLU A 87 -3.51 -11.00 -6.87
CA GLU A 87 -2.80 -12.27 -7.06
C GLU A 87 -1.28 -12.09 -7.14
N PHE A 88 -0.82 -11.08 -7.88
CA PHE A 88 0.60 -10.73 -7.95
C PHE A 88 1.17 -10.42 -6.57
N ILE A 89 0.47 -9.62 -5.76
CA ILE A 89 0.91 -9.26 -4.42
C ILE A 89 0.89 -10.47 -3.48
N GLU A 90 -0.15 -11.32 -3.51
CA GLU A 90 -0.18 -12.55 -2.71
C GLU A 90 1.01 -13.46 -3.04
N SER A 91 1.26 -13.67 -4.34
CA SER A 91 2.37 -14.48 -4.83
C SER A 91 3.72 -13.92 -4.36
N TYR A 92 3.93 -12.61 -4.52
CA TYR A 92 5.15 -11.94 -4.07
C TYR A 92 5.35 -12.06 -2.56
N MET A 93 4.27 -11.86 -1.79
CA MET A 93 4.30 -11.96 -0.33
C MET A 93 4.55 -13.39 0.16
N ALA A 94 4.08 -14.40 -0.56
CA ALA A 94 4.34 -15.80 -0.24
C ALA A 94 5.81 -16.16 -0.48
N GLU A 95 6.40 -15.67 -1.58
CA GLU A 95 7.79 -15.94 -1.94
C GLU A 95 8.80 -15.16 -1.07
N HIS A 96 8.53 -13.87 -0.82
CA HIS A 96 9.48 -12.97 -0.17
C HIS A 96 9.13 -12.67 1.30
N GLY A 97 8.10 -13.31 1.84
CA GLY A 97 7.59 -13.08 3.18
C GLY A 97 8.46 -13.64 4.31
N PRO A 98 7.98 -13.59 5.57
CA PRO A 98 6.71 -12.96 5.97
C PRO A 98 6.80 -11.44 5.99
N PHE A 99 5.73 -10.77 5.57
CA PHE A 99 5.53 -9.32 5.73
C PHE A 99 4.59 -9.08 6.92
N ASP A 100 4.93 -8.09 7.75
CA ASP A 100 4.14 -7.71 8.92
C ASP A 100 3.14 -6.60 8.62
N GLY A 101 3.41 -5.76 7.63
CA GLY A 101 2.58 -4.62 7.30
C GLY A 101 2.65 -4.20 5.83
N LEU A 102 1.72 -3.33 5.44
CA LEU A 102 1.71 -2.68 4.14
C LEU A 102 1.89 -1.17 4.31
N LEU A 103 2.61 -0.54 3.39
CA LEU A 103 2.67 0.90 3.24
C LEU A 103 2.30 1.24 1.81
N GLY A 104 1.33 2.12 1.62
CA GLY A 104 0.89 2.53 0.30
C GLY A 104 0.84 4.04 0.14
N PHE A 105 1.17 4.53 -1.05
CA PHE A 105 0.96 5.91 -1.47
C PHE A 105 -0.09 6.00 -2.60
N SER A 106 -1.04 6.93 -2.52
CA SER A 106 -2.05 7.17 -3.55
C SER A 106 -2.74 5.86 -3.99
N GLN A 107 -2.58 5.41 -5.24
CA GLN A 107 -3.11 4.11 -5.71
C GLN A 107 -2.64 2.92 -4.85
N GLY A 108 -1.37 2.88 -4.45
CA GLY A 108 -0.85 1.85 -3.55
C GLY A 108 -1.44 1.94 -2.14
N ALA A 109 -1.89 3.12 -1.71
CA ALA A 109 -2.57 3.33 -0.43
C ALA A 109 -3.99 2.74 -0.46
N VAL A 110 -4.72 2.96 -1.55
CA VAL A 110 -6.02 2.32 -1.82
C VAL A 110 -5.87 0.80 -1.77
N LEU A 111 -4.85 0.26 -2.45
CA LEU A 111 -4.60 -1.18 -2.50
C LEU A 111 -4.20 -1.76 -1.15
N SER A 112 -3.35 -1.07 -0.38
CA SER A 112 -2.93 -1.50 0.96
C SER A 112 -4.12 -1.63 1.92
N ALA A 113 -5.01 -0.64 1.93
CA ALA A 113 -6.22 -0.68 2.73
C ALA A 113 -7.18 -1.78 2.27
N ALA A 114 -7.39 -1.92 0.95
CA ALA A 114 -8.24 -2.96 0.37
C ALA A 114 -7.72 -4.37 0.71
N LEU A 115 -6.42 -4.62 0.59
CA LEU A 115 -5.80 -5.92 0.90
C LEU A 115 -6.01 -6.33 2.37
N ALA A 116 -5.82 -5.41 3.33
CA ALA A 116 -6.06 -5.69 4.73
C ALA A 116 -7.53 -6.04 5.01
N LEU A 117 -8.46 -5.31 4.41
CA LEU A 117 -9.88 -5.59 4.50
C LEU A 117 -10.24 -6.93 3.85
N LEU A 118 -9.78 -7.19 2.64
CA LEU A 118 -10.03 -8.44 1.91
C LEU A 118 -9.44 -9.65 2.65
N GLN A 119 -8.27 -9.52 3.26
CA GLN A 119 -7.67 -10.59 4.07
C GLN A 119 -8.50 -10.89 5.32
N ALA A 120 -9.02 -9.87 6.00
CA ALA A 120 -9.91 -10.06 7.14
C ALA A 120 -11.21 -10.80 6.75
N ARG A 121 -11.58 -10.79 5.47
CA ARG A 121 -12.74 -11.50 4.91
C ARG A 121 -12.40 -12.84 4.27
N GLY A 122 -11.12 -13.23 4.23
CA GLY A 122 -10.68 -14.46 3.57
C GLY A 122 -10.78 -14.43 2.04
N VAL A 123 -10.74 -13.23 1.43
CA VAL A 123 -10.86 -13.06 -0.03
C VAL A 123 -9.51 -12.89 -0.72
N ALA A 124 -8.57 -12.16 -0.11
CA ALA A 124 -7.21 -11.97 -0.63
C ALA A 124 -6.17 -12.24 0.44
N LEU A 125 -4.91 -12.45 0.06
CA LEU A 125 -3.81 -12.76 0.99
C LEU A 125 -4.13 -13.97 1.90
N THR A 126 -4.82 -14.96 1.35
CA THR A 126 -5.25 -16.19 2.03
C THR A 126 -4.10 -17.17 2.24
N LYS A 127 -3.05 -17.05 1.41
CA LYS A 127 -1.87 -17.93 1.46
C LYS A 127 -0.69 -17.36 2.26
N VAL A 128 -0.87 -16.19 2.89
CA VAL A 128 0.20 -15.49 3.63
C VAL A 128 -0.24 -15.16 5.06
N PRO A 129 0.70 -14.94 6.00
CA PRO A 129 0.34 -14.51 7.35
C PRO A 129 -0.51 -13.23 7.37
N LYS A 130 -1.30 -13.07 8.44
CA LYS A 130 -2.12 -11.86 8.62
C LYS A 130 -1.26 -10.59 8.65
N ILE A 131 -1.68 -9.59 7.88
CA ILE A 131 -1.19 -8.23 7.98
C ILE A 131 -1.52 -7.70 9.37
N LYS A 132 -0.50 -7.15 10.05
CA LYS A 132 -0.60 -6.65 11.42
C LYS A 132 -0.87 -5.16 11.48
N PHE A 133 -0.58 -4.40 10.43
CA PHE A 133 -0.88 -2.98 10.33
C PHE A 133 -0.77 -2.48 8.88
N VAL A 134 -1.41 -1.35 8.60
CA VAL A 134 -1.27 -0.64 7.31
C VAL A 134 -0.95 0.84 7.49
N ILE A 135 -0.11 1.38 6.62
CA ILE A 135 0.21 2.80 6.53
C ILE A 135 -0.33 3.31 5.18
N VAL A 136 -1.29 4.23 5.24
CA VAL A 136 -2.06 4.72 4.08
C VAL A 136 -1.72 6.19 3.88
N ILE A 137 -1.04 6.53 2.78
CA ILE A 137 -0.61 7.90 2.49
C ILE A 137 -1.35 8.42 1.26
N SER A 138 -2.14 9.49 1.44
CA SER A 138 -2.93 10.11 0.37
C SER A 138 -3.84 9.12 -0.37
N GLY A 139 -4.39 8.13 0.35
CA GLY A 139 -5.30 7.14 -0.18
C GLY A 139 -6.76 7.61 -0.22
N SER A 140 -7.58 6.87 -0.96
CA SER A 140 -9.03 7.02 -0.99
C SER A 140 -9.70 5.65 -0.78
N LYS A 141 -11.04 5.63 -0.69
CA LYS A 141 -11.79 4.38 -0.73
C LYS A 141 -11.65 3.76 -2.12
N LEU A 142 -11.42 2.45 -2.21
CA LEU A 142 -11.46 1.74 -3.48
C LEU A 142 -12.88 1.85 -4.06
N GLN A 143 -13.03 2.71 -5.07
CA GLN A 143 -14.27 2.89 -5.82
C GLN A 143 -14.27 1.88 -6.96
N SER A 144 -14.72 0.67 -6.66
CA SER A 144 -14.92 -0.37 -7.68
C SER A 144 -16.25 -1.06 -7.47
N SER A 145 -16.94 -1.35 -8.58
CA SER A 145 -18.15 -2.17 -8.59
C SER A 145 -17.87 -3.65 -8.32
N SER A 146 -16.59 -4.05 -8.27
CA SER A 146 -16.19 -5.43 -8.01
C SER A 146 -16.72 -5.95 -6.67
N LEU A 147 -17.02 -7.24 -6.63
CA LEU A 147 -17.44 -7.93 -5.41
C LEU A 147 -16.38 -7.78 -4.30
N ALA A 148 -15.09 -7.82 -4.67
CA ALA A 148 -13.98 -7.59 -3.76
C ALA A 148 -14.09 -6.22 -3.07
N ALA A 149 -14.28 -5.15 -3.83
CA ALA A 149 -14.42 -3.80 -3.27
C ALA A 149 -15.66 -3.66 -2.36
N ARG A 150 -16.78 -4.30 -2.72
CA ARG A 150 -17.98 -4.33 -1.86
C ARG A 150 -17.75 -5.09 -0.56
N ILE A 151 -17.09 -6.25 -0.61
CA ILE A 151 -16.81 -7.09 0.57
C ILE A 151 -15.83 -6.40 1.51
N ALA A 152 -14.82 -5.71 0.95
CA ALA A 152 -13.79 -5.03 1.73
C ALA A 152 -14.40 -4.09 2.78
N TYR A 153 -15.38 -3.26 2.41
CA TYR A 153 -15.94 -2.23 3.31
C TYR A 153 -17.20 -2.64 4.06
N SER A 154 -17.44 -3.94 4.27
CA SER A 154 -18.68 -4.44 4.88
C SER A 154 -18.76 -4.22 6.41
N THR A 155 -17.66 -4.42 7.15
CA THR A 155 -17.56 -4.10 8.59
C THR A 155 -16.16 -3.58 8.95
N SER A 156 -16.01 -3.01 10.14
CA SER A 156 -14.70 -2.63 10.71
C SER A 156 -13.82 -3.86 10.95
N ILE A 157 -12.48 -3.68 10.95
CA ILE A 157 -11.50 -4.75 11.18
C ILE A 157 -10.54 -4.39 12.33
N ALA A 158 -9.94 -5.38 12.95
CA ALA A 158 -9.01 -5.15 14.07
C ALA A 158 -7.61 -4.69 13.65
N CYS A 159 -7.32 -4.59 12.35
CA CYS A 159 -5.99 -4.25 11.84
C CYS A 159 -5.71 -2.75 12.07
N PRO A 160 -4.73 -2.37 12.91
CA PRO A 160 -4.34 -0.98 13.10
C PRO A 160 -3.95 -0.30 11.78
N SER A 161 -4.43 0.92 11.58
CA SER A 161 -4.08 1.72 10.41
C SER A 161 -3.67 3.13 10.77
N LEU A 162 -2.65 3.64 10.09
CA LEU A 162 -2.21 5.03 10.16
C LEU A 162 -2.47 5.70 8.83
N HIS A 163 -3.24 6.80 8.82
CA HIS A 163 -3.60 7.52 7.61
C HIS A 163 -2.96 8.92 7.57
N PHE A 164 -2.25 9.21 6.51
CA PHE A 164 -1.72 10.54 6.20
C PHE A 164 -2.60 11.14 5.13
N LEU A 165 -3.43 12.12 5.51
CA LEU A 165 -4.33 12.80 4.59
C LEU A 165 -3.85 14.22 4.37
N SER A 166 -3.64 14.60 3.11
CA SER A 166 -3.42 16.00 2.75
C SER A 166 -4.76 16.71 2.76
N ASN A 167 -4.90 17.72 3.63
CA ASN A 167 -5.99 18.68 3.54
C ASN A 167 -5.47 19.84 2.69
N PHE A 168 -5.90 19.99 1.43
CA PHE A 168 -5.57 21.20 0.66
C PHE A 168 -6.83 22.06 0.50
N PRO A 169 -6.67 23.38 0.68
CA PRO A 169 -6.32 24.26 -0.43
C PRO A 169 -4.84 24.64 -0.35
N ALA A 170 -4.16 24.65 -1.50
CA ALA A 170 -2.72 24.83 -1.72
C ALA A 170 -1.95 25.68 -0.67
N SER A 171 -1.57 25.14 0.49
CA SER A 171 -0.42 25.59 1.29
C SER A 171 -0.07 24.57 2.38
N SER A 172 1.03 23.85 2.15
CA SER A 172 1.94 23.23 3.11
C SER A 172 1.44 22.98 4.55
N SER A 173 0.73 21.87 4.78
CA SER A 173 0.79 21.05 6.00
C SER A 173 0.16 19.68 5.78
N PHE A 174 0.83 18.60 6.21
CA PHE A 174 0.25 17.25 6.25
C PHE A 174 -0.54 17.11 7.56
N SER A 175 -1.83 16.74 7.48
CA SER A 175 -2.62 16.40 8.65
C SER A 175 -2.54 14.90 8.92
N PHE A 176 -2.20 14.55 10.15
CA PHE A 176 -2.17 13.16 10.62
C PHE A 176 -3.55 12.78 11.11
N TYR A 177 -4.17 11.75 10.53
CA TYR A 177 -5.40 11.18 11.07
C TYR A 177 -5.17 9.70 11.35
N ILE A 178 -5.23 9.31 12.62
CA ILE A 178 -5.34 7.89 12.97
C ILE A 178 -6.80 7.53 12.83
N PHE A 179 -7.17 6.93 11.70
CA PHE A 179 -8.43 6.20 11.61
C PHE A 179 -8.17 4.76 11.99
N SER A 180 -8.92 4.23 12.94
CA SER A 180 -9.17 2.79 13.03
C SER A 180 -10.25 2.48 11.99
N VAL A 181 -9.94 1.67 10.97
CA VAL A 181 -10.96 1.21 9.99
C VAL A 181 -11.73 0.04 10.54
#